data_AF-A0AA96WXX5-F1
#
_entry.id   AF-A0AA96WXX5-F1
#
_cell.length_a   1.000
_cell.length_b   1.000
_cell.length_c   1.000
_cell.angle_alpha   90.00
_cell.angle_beta   90.00
_cell.angle_gamma   90.00
#
_symmetry.space_group_name_H-M   'P 1'
#
loop_
_entity.id
_entity.type
_entity.pdbx_description
1 polymer ?
#
loop_
_entity_poly.entity_id
_entity_poly.type
_entity_poly.pdbx_seq_one_letter_code
_entity_poly.pdbx_strand_id
1 'polypeptide(L)'
;MVDRKSNAAVKVKTTMLDQAASLLDELPEKPEATVSLRQAIELLQDDLRTSLDKGYGYEELAEVLAKQGIEISPSTLKRYLALSQRDSGRPRRRRTRRAKIENE
;
A
#
# COMPACT_ATOMS: atom_id res chain seq x y z
N MET A 1 1.98 21.25 -21.41
CA MET A 1 0.87 20.53 -22.05
C MET A 1 1.49 19.31 -22.73
N VAL A 2 1.12 18.10 -22.31
CA VAL A 2 1.55 16.86 -22.99
C VAL A 2 0.44 16.45 -23.94
N ASP A 3 0.65 16.64 -25.23
CA ASP A 3 -0.24 16.18 -26.28
C ASP A 3 -0.32 14.65 -26.27
N ARG A 4 -1.39 14.11 -25.67
CA ARG A 4 -1.72 12.69 -25.78
C ARG A 4 -2.18 12.44 -27.22
N LYS A 5 -1.26 12.01 -28.09
CA LYS A 5 -1.55 11.52 -29.44
C LYS A 5 -2.61 10.41 -29.32
N SER A 6 -3.84 10.71 -29.68
CA SER A 6 -4.97 9.78 -29.63
C SER A 6 -4.80 8.68 -30.69
N ASN A 7 -4.72 7.43 -30.25
CA ASN A 7 -4.51 6.25 -31.11
C ASN A 7 -5.81 5.77 -31.80
N ALA A 8 -6.84 6.62 -31.85
CA ALA A 8 -8.21 6.27 -32.19
C ALA A 8 -8.42 5.79 -33.64
N ALA A 9 -7.44 5.99 -34.52
CA ALA A 9 -7.50 5.58 -35.92
C ALA A 9 -6.70 4.30 -36.25
N VAL A 10 -6.10 3.64 -35.25
CA VAL A 10 -5.34 2.41 -35.48
C VAL A 10 -6.30 1.28 -35.88
N LYS A 11 -6.19 0.82 -37.13
CA LYS A 11 -6.94 -0.33 -37.64
C LYS A 11 -6.24 -1.61 -37.18
N VAL A 12 -6.95 -2.44 -36.44
CA VAL A 12 -6.49 -3.76 -35.98
C VAL A 12 -7.14 -4.84 -36.83
N LYS A 13 -6.38 -5.88 -37.20
CA LYS A 13 -6.92 -7.03 -37.94
C LYS A 13 -7.78 -7.89 -37.02
N THR A 14 -8.90 -8.39 -37.51
CA THR A 14 -9.81 -9.28 -36.75
C THR A 14 -9.10 -10.51 -36.21
N THR A 15 -8.19 -11.11 -36.98
CA THR A 15 -7.38 -12.24 -36.53
C THR A 15 -6.51 -11.93 -35.30
N MET A 16 -6.05 -10.68 -35.16
CA MET A 16 -5.28 -10.26 -33.97
C MET A 16 -6.18 -9.98 -32.78
N LEU A 17 -7.43 -9.60 -33.02
CA LEU A 17 -8.44 -9.47 -31.96
C LEU A 17 -8.80 -10.84 -31.40
N ASP A 18 -9.04 -11.84 -32.26
CA ASP A 18 -9.34 -13.22 -31.84
C ASP A 18 -8.18 -13.82 -31.05
N GLN A 19 -6.94 -13.66 -31.55
CA GLN A 19 -5.75 -14.12 -30.83
C GLN A 19 -5.58 -13.44 -29.47
N ALA A 20 -5.85 -12.14 -29.38
CA ALA A 20 -5.78 -11.43 -28.11
C ALA A 20 -6.88 -11.90 -27.14
N ALA A 21 -8.09 -12.15 -27.63
CA ALA A 21 -9.18 -12.67 -26.81
C ALA A 21 -8.86 -14.05 -26.24
N SER A 22 -8.35 -14.98 -27.06
CA SER A 22 -7.93 -16.31 -26.58
C SER A 22 -6.80 -16.22 -25.55
N LEU A 23 -5.82 -15.34 -25.75
CA LEU A 23 -4.74 -15.13 -24.78
C LEU A 23 -5.25 -14.56 -23.46
N LEU A 24 -6.24 -13.67 -23.48
CA LEU A 24 -6.85 -13.10 -22.27
C LEU A 24 -7.66 -14.14 -21.50
N ASP A 25 -8.36 -15.05 -22.19
CA ASP A 25 -9.09 -16.16 -21.57
C ASP A 25 -8.14 -17.22 -20.98
N GLU A 26 -6.96 -17.39 -21.56
CA GLU A 26 -5.89 -18.28 -21.06
C GLU A 26 -5.05 -17.66 -19.94
N LEU A 27 -5.24 -16.38 -19.61
CA LEU A 27 -4.47 -15.76 -18.53
C LEU A 27 -4.81 -16.43 -17.19
N PRO A 28 -3.80 -16.92 -16.45
CA PRO A 28 -4.03 -17.43 -15.12
C PRO A 28 -4.57 -16.31 -14.24
N GLU A 29 -5.46 -16.68 -13.32
CA GLU A 29 -6.06 -15.76 -12.37
C GLU A 29 -4.95 -14.97 -11.67
N LYS A 30 -5.08 -13.63 -11.70
CA LYS A 30 -4.03 -12.74 -11.22
C LYS A 30 -3.74 -13.12 -9.76
N PRO A 31 -2.48 -13.45 -9.40
CA PRO A 31 -2.16 -13.81 -8.03
C PRO A 31 -2.64 -12.69 -7.13
N GLU A 32 -3.33 -13.05 -6.04
CA GLU A 32 -3.88 -12.08 -5.11
C GLU A 32 -2.80 -11.05 -4.78
N ALA A 33 -3.15 -9.77 -4.93
CA ALA A 33 -2.20 -8.69 -4.72
C ALA A 33 -1.77 -8.72 -3.25
N THR A 34 -0.64 -9.33 -2.97
CA THR A 34 -0.10 -9.43 -1.62
C THR A 34 0.44 -8.06 -1.22
N VAL A 35 -0.33 -7.36 -0.40
CA VAL A 35 0.12 -6.13 0.24
C VAL A 35 0.91 -6.48 1.50
N SER A 36 1.95 -5.71 1.79
CA SER A 36 2.67 -5.87 3.06
C SER A 36 1.75 -5.55 4.25
N LEU A 37 1.99 -6.17 5.41
CA LEU A 37 1.23 -5.92 6.63
C LEU A 37 1.13 -4.42 6.96
N ARG A 38 2.24 -3.70 6.79
CA ARG A 38 2.27 -2.23 6.99
C ARG A 38 1.28 -1.53 6.07
N GLN A 39 1.27 -1.88 4.78
CA GLN A 39 0.41 -1.26 3.79
C GLN A 39 -1.06 -1.62 4.02
N ALA A 40 -1.36 -2.85 4.46
CA ALA A 40 -2.69 -3.23 4.89
C ALA A 40 -3.18 -2.37 6.07
N ILE A 41 -2.33 -2.15 7.09
CA ILE A 41 -2.68 -1.27 8.22
C ILE A 41 -2.79 0.20 7.80
N GLU A 42 -1.99 0.68 6.85
CA GLU A 42 -2.12 2.04 6.29
C GLU A 42 -3.47 2.21 5.57
N LEU A 43 -3.93 1.20 4.83
CA LEU A 43 -5.24 1.23 4.16
C LEU A 43 -6.41 1.20 5.16
N LEU A 44 -6.26 0.46 6.27
CA LEU A 44 -7.29 0.32 7.32
C LEU A 44 -7.19 1.41 8.41
N GLN A 45 -6.28 2.36 8.29
CA GLN A 45 -5.96 3.30 9.37
C GLN A 45 -7.17 4.11 9.83
N ASP A 46 -7.99 4.60 8.90
CA ASP A 46 -9.13 5.45 9.21
C ASP A 46 -10.26 4.65 9.89
N ASP A 47 -10.49 3.41 9.47
CA ASP A 47 -11.45 2.49 10.09
C ASP A 47 -10.99 2.06 11.49
N LEU A 48 -9.69 1.77 11.65
CA LEU A 48 -9.10 1.44 12.93
C LEU A 48 -9.22 2.61 13.91
N ARG A 49 -9.01 3.84 13.46
CA ARG A 49 -9.20 5.05 14.29
C ARG A 49 -10.64 5.26 14.69
N THR A 50 -11.57 5.12 13.75
CA THR A 50 -13.00 5.20 14.03
C THR A 50 -13.41 4.16 15.07
N SER A 51 -12.78 2.99 15.06
CA SER A 51 -13.01 1.95 16.06
C SER A 51 -12.37 2.29 17.41
N LEU A 52 -11.15 2.85 17.43
CA LEU A 52 -10.55 3.36 18.67
C LEU A 52 -11.41 4.46 19.31
N ASP A 53 -11.99 5.36 18.51
CA ASP A 53 -12.87 6.44 18.98
C ASP A 53 -14.19 5.91 19.55
N LYS A 54 -14.64 4.73 19.10
CA LYS A 54 -15.77 3.99 19.68
C LYS A 54 -15.45 3.33 21.02
N GLY A 55 -14.18 3.35 21.44
CA GLY A 55 -13.72 2.78 22.71
C GLY A 55 -13.07 1.39 22.58
N TYR A 56 -12.89 0.87 21.37
CA TYR A 56 -12.17 -0.39 21.18
C TYR A 56 -10.68 -0.23 21.50
N GLY A 57 -10.10 -1.23 22.14
CA GLY A 57 -8.67 -1.29 22.45
C GLY A 57 -7.82 -1.84 21.29
N TYR A 58 -6.51 -1.61 21.34
CA TYR A 58 -5.57 -2.18 20.36
C TYR A 58 -5.52 -3.71 20.39
N GLU A 59 -5.80 -4.34 21.54
CA GLU A 59 -5.87 -5.80 21.68
C GLU A 59 -7.07 -6.37 20.92
N GLU A 60 -8.26 -5.78 21.14
CA GLU A 60 -9.49 -6.20 20.45
C GLU A 60 -9.37 -6.02 18.93
N LEU A 61 -8.79 -4.90 18.48
CA LEU A 61 -8.56 -4.67 17.05
C LEU A 61 -7.55 -5.66 16.45
N ALA A 62 -6.51 -6.03 17.19
CA ALA A 62 -5.55 -7.04 16.76
C ALA A 62 -6.22 -8.43 16.62
N GLU A 63 -7.11 -8.81 17.55
CA GLU A 63 -7.87 -10.06 17.45
C GLU A 63 -8.83 -10.07 16.26
N VAL A 64 -9.51 -8.94 15.99
CA VAL A 64 -10.39 -8.81 14.82
C VAL A 64 -9.60 -8.98 13.52
N LEU A 65 -8.42 -8.36 13.43
CA LEU A 65 -7.54 -8.50 12.27
C LEU A 65 -7.02 -9.93 12.14
N ALA A 66 -6.64 -10.58 13.24
CA ALA A 66 -6.18 -11.97 13.24
C ALA A 66 -7.26 -12.94 12.73
N LYS A 67 -8.54 -12.71 13.06
CA LYS A 67 -9.67 -13.51 12.54
C LYS A 67 -9.82 -13.43 11.02
N GLN A 68 -9.33 -12.36 10.40
CA GLN A 68 -9.32 -12.16 8.95
C GLN A 68 -8.01 -12.66 8.30
N GLY A 69 -7.15 -13.35 9.06
CA GLY A 69 -5.84 -13.83 8.60
C GLY A 69 -4.72 -12.79 8.65
N ILE A 70 -4.96 -11.62 9.26
CA ILE A 70 -3.96 -10.56 9.42
C ILE A 70 -3.38 -10.66 10.84
N GLU A 71 -2.40 -11.55 11.01
CA GLU A 71 -1.71 -11.73 12.30
C GLU A 71 -0.84 -10.51 12.63
N ILE A 72 -1.24 -9.76 13.65
CA ILE A 72 -0.49 -8.60 14.14
C ILE A 72 -0.56 -8.51 15.66
N SER A 73 0.55 -8.18 16.30
CA SER A 73 0.54 -7.90 17.74
C SER A 73 -0.04 -6.50 18.01
N PRO A 74 -0.71 -6.27 19.16
CA PRO A 74 -1.22 -4.95 19.54
C PRO A 74 -0.11 -3.89 19.59
N SER A 75 1.10 -4.28 20.00
CA SER A 75 2.29 -3.43 19.99
C SER A 75 2.72 -3.02 18.58
N THR A 76 2.63 -3.92 17.59
CA THR A 76 2.95 -3.65 16.18
C THR A 76 1.88 -2.79 15.54
N LEU A 77 0.60 -3.09 15.81
CA LEU A 77 -0.54 -2.29 15.35
C LEU A 77 -0.41 -0.83 15.81
N LYS A 78 -0.15 -0.62 17.10
CA LYS A 78 0.12 0.71 17.68
C LYS A 78 1.30 1.40 16.98
N ARG A 79 2.40 0.67 16.72
CA ARG A 79 3.58 1.21 16.05
C ARG A 79 3.27 1.64 14.62
N TYR A 80 2.55 0.84 13.85
CA TYR A 80 2.21 1.17 12.46
C TYR A 80 1.23 2.34 12.36
N LEU A 81 0.20 2.37 13.21
CA LEU A 81 -0.70 3.52 13.31
C LEU A 81 0.05 4.81 13.69
N ALA A 82 1.07 4.73 14.56
CA ALA A 82 1.89 5.88 14.93
C ALA A 82 2.88 6.32 13.82
N LEU A 83 3.37 5.40 13.01
CA LEU A 83 4.30 5.69 11.91
C LEU A 83 3.59 6.31 10.71
N SER A 84 2.39 5.83 10.37
CA SER A 84 1.60 6.39 9.26
C SER A 84 1.30 7.89 9.46
N GLN A 85 1.13 8.34 10.70
CA GLN A 85 0.98 9.77 11.02
C GLN A 85 2.18 10.65 10.64
N ARG A 86 3.38 10.07 10.49
CA ARG A 86 4.61 10.84 10.24
C ARG A 86 4.97 10.93 8.77
N ASP A 87 4.53 9.97 7.96
CA ASP A 87 4.88 9.91 6.54
C ASP A 87 3.96 10.79 5.66
N SER A 88 2.79 11.22 6.16
CA SER A 88 1.88 12.11 5.43
C SER A 88 2.27 13.60 5.41
N GLY A 89 3.39 14.03 6.01
CA GLY A 89 3.68 15.47 6.05
C GLY A 89 5.01 16.01 6.56
N ARG A 90 6.09 15.22 6.71
CA ARG A 90 7.37 15.83 7.12
C ARG A 90 8.59 15.20 6.43
N PRO A 91 9.38 15.97 5.65
CA PRO A 91 10.65 15.47 5.16
C PRO A 91 11.52 15.11 6.37
N ARG A 92 11.92 13.83 6.45
CA ARG A 92 12.90 13.34 7.43
C ARG A 92 14.16 14.17 7.27
N ARG A 93 14.33 15.17 8.12
CA ARG A 93 15.55 15.96 8.25
C ARG A 93 16.64 14.98 8.67
N ARG A 94 17.37 14.44 7.68
CA ARG A 94 18.55 13.61 7.86
C ARG A 94 19.45 14.38 8.81
N ARG A 95 19.53 13.92 10.06
CA ARG A 95 20.50 14.40 11.03
C ARG A 95 21.83 13.86 10.53
N THR A 96 22.44 14.57 9.59
CA THR A 96 23.81 14.34 9.17
C THR A 96 24.65 14.47 10.42
N ARG A 97 25.19 13.33 10.88
CA ARG A 97 26.24 13.31 11.89
C ARG A 97 27.37 14.15 11.30
N ARG A 98 27.68 15.29 11.93
CA ARG A 98 28.89 16.07 11.66
C ARG A 98 30.07 15.10 11.80
N ALA A 99 30.68 14.73 10.68
CA ALA A 99 32.04 14.23 10.70
C ALA A 99 32.91 15.40 11.14
N LYS A 100 33.58 15.26 12.29
CA LYS A 100 34.70 16.11 12.65
C LYS A 100 35.77 15.89 11.58
N ILE A 101 36.05 16.92 10.78
CA ILE A 101 37.33 17.03 10.08
C ILE A 101 38.16 17.91 11.03
N GLU A 102 39.00 17.25 11.83
CA GLU A 102 40.16 17.89 12.44
C GLU A 102 41.17 18.08 11.31
N ASN A 103 41.46 19.33 10.96
CA ASN A 103 42.63 19.70 10.19
C ASN A 103 43.47 20.63 11.06
N GLU A 104 44.72 20.19 11.24
CA GLU A 104 45.95 20.88 11.64
C GLU A 104 46.05 21.52 13.03
#